data_AF-A0A2J7ZFZ4-F1
#
_entry.id   AF-A0A2J7ZFZ4-F1
#
_cell.length_a   1.000
_cell.length_b   1.000
_cell.length_c   1.000
_cell.angle_alpha   90.00
_cell.angle_beta   90.00
_cell.angle_gamma   90.00
#
_symmetry.space_group_name_H-M   'P 1'
#
loop_
_entity.id
_entity.type
_entity.pdbx_description
1 polymer ?
#
loop_
_entity_poly.entity_id
_entity_poly.type
_entity_poly.pdbx_seq_one_letter_code
_entity_poly.pdbx_strand_id
1 'polypeptide(L)' 'FRITSSADLDRFKSELTILSSLNHPAVVPLLGARAMPPDYMLVLPLAGGGNLRNALHERGWRPSWSQLLGMAAQ' A
#
# COMPACT_ATOMS: atom_id res chain seq x y z
N PHE A 1 4.98 9.73 4.86
CA PHE A 1 6.24 9.76 4.08
C PHE A 1 6.62 11.22 3.90
N ARG A 2 7.86 11.63 4.19
CA ARG A 2 8.31 13.02 4.03
C ARG A 2 9.33 13.05 2.89
N ILE A 3 9.07 13.82 1.85
CA ILE A 3 10.02 14.01 0.75
C ILE A 3 11.01 15.11 1.17
N THR A 4 12.27 14.73 1.36
CA THR A 4 13.32 15.65 1.83
C THR A 4 14.53 15.70 0.90
N SER A 5 14.67 14.70 0.04
CA SER A 5 15.77 14.57 -0.92
C SER A 5 15.24 14.25 -2.33
N SER A 6 16.10 14.41 -3.34
CA SER A 6 15.80 13.94 -4.70
C SER A 6 15.52 12.43 -4.75
N ALA A 7 16.25 11.64 -3.96
CA ALA A 7 16.04 10.20 -3.88
C ALA A 7 14.65 9.82 -3.34
N ASP A 8 14.10 10.60 -2.39
CA ASP A 8 12.74 10.39 -1.90
C ASP A 8 11.70 10.69 -3.00
N LEU A 9 11.96 11.73 -3.81
CA LEU A 9 11.11 12.09 -4.94
C LEU A 9 11.15 11.01 -6.04
N ASP A 10 12.32 10.46 -6.32
CA ASP A 10 12.46 9.39 -7.31
C ASP A 10 11.72 8.13 -6.87
N ARG A 11 11.82 7.74 -5.58
CA ARG A 11 11.04 6.64 -5.01
C ARG A 11 9.53 6.86 -5.15
N PHE A 12 9.06 8.07 -4.83
CA PHE A 12 7.65 8.43 -5.00
C PHE A 12 7.19 8.28 -6.46
N LYS A 13 7.98 8.77 -7.42
CA LYS A 13 7.66 8.65 -8.85
C LYS A 13 7.67 7.20 -9.32
N SER A 14 8.60 6.39 -8.84
CA SER A 14 8.63 4.95 -9.13
C SER A 14 7.39 4.25 -8.59
N GLU A 15 7.00 4.52 -7.35
CA GLU A 15 5.79 3.95 -6.73
C GLU A 15 4.53 4.36 -7.49
N LEU A 16 4.39 5.65 -7.82
CA LEU A 16 3.28 6.16 -8.64
C LEU A 16 3.22 5.45 -9.99
N THR A 17 4.35 5.30 -10.67
CA THR A 17 4.43 4.66 -11.98
C THR A 17 3.99 3.19 -11.90
N ILE A 18 4.50 2.45 -10.92
CA ILE A 18 4.13 1.04 -10.70
C ILE A 18 2.64 0.91 -10.36
N LEU A 19 2.14 1.69 -9.40
CA LEU A 19 0.73 1.61 -9.01
C LEU A 19 -0.23 2.03 -10.13
N SER A 20 0.18 2.95 -11.00
CA SER A 20 -0.63 3.38 -12.15
C SER A 20 -0.79 2.32 -13.25
N SER A 21 0.13 1.35 -13.33
CA SER A 21 0.09 0.29 -14.34
C SER A 21 -0.53 -1.02 -13.84
N LEU A 22 -0.77 -1.14 -12.53
CA LEU A 22 -1.30 -2.35 -11.91
C LEU A 22 -2.84 -2.32 -11.85
N ASN A 23 -3.45 -3.45 -12.20
CA ASN A 23 -4.87 -3.70 -12.03
C ASN A 23 -5.09 -5.16 -11.61
N HIS A 24 -5.02 -5.42 -10.30
CA HIS A 24 -5.15 -6.77 -9.74
C HIS A 24 -5.93 -6.73 -8.42
N PRO A 25 -6.85 -7.68 -8.16
CA PRO A 25 -7.69 -7.68 -6.95
C PRO A 25 -6.91 -7.75 -5.63
N ALA A 26 -5.72 -8.34 -5.62
CA ALA A 26 -4.86 -8.43 -4.43
C ALA A 26 -3.87 -7.26 -4.28
N VAL A 27 -3.87 -6.31 -5.22
CA VAL A 27 -3.03 -5.12 -5.18
C VAL A 27 -3.92 -3.91 -4.93
N VAL A 28 -3.54 -3.06 -3.98
CA VAL A 28 -4.29 -1.85 -3.67
C VAL A 28 -4.28 -0.91 -4.89
N PRO A 29 -5.44 -0.57 -5.47
CA PRO A 29 -5.49 0.26 -6.66
C PRO A 29 -5.19 1.72 -6.31
N LEU A 30 -4.59 2.44 -7.26
CA LEU A 30 -4.42 3.87 -7.18
C LEU A 30 -5.74 4.58 -7.53
N LEU A 31 -6.33 5.31 -6.57
CA LEU A 31 -7.54 6.11 -6.80
C LEU A 31 -7.22 7.47 -7.42
N GLY A 32 -6.01 7.98 -7.16
CA GLY A 32 -5.53 9.25 -7.69
C GLY A 32 -4.17 9.61 -7.11
N ALA A 33 -3.53 10.62 -7.69
CA ALA A 33 -2.27 11.13 -7.20
C ALA A 33 -2.14 12.63 -7.45
N ARG A 34 -1.37 13.29 -6.58
CA ARG A 34 -0.82 14.62 -6.83
C ARG A 34 0.70 14.48 -6.92
N ALA A 35 1.27 14.85 -8.06
CA ALA A 35 2.70 14.68 -8.35
C ALA A 35 3.39 16.02 -8.67
N MET A 36 2.86 17.13 -8.17
CA MET A 36 3.35 18.49 -8.44
C MET A 36 3.54 19.26 -7.14
N PRO A 37 4.55 20.15 -7.04
CA PRO A 37 4.75 20.99 -5.87
C PRO A 37 3.49 21.83 -5.52
N PRO A 38 3.27 22.16 -4.23
CA PRO A 38 4.12 21.82 -3.08
C PRO A 38 3.89 20.40 -2.51
N ASP A 39 2.81 19.73 -2.91
CA ASP A 39 2.35 18.51 -2.26
C ASP A 39 2.43 17.27 -3.16
N TYR A 40 3.07 16.23 -2.67
CA TYR A 40 3.15 14.93 -3.33
C TYR A 40 2.32 13.91 -2.55
N MET A 41 1.28 13.34 -3.18
CA MET A 41 0.30 12.49 -2.52
C MET A 41 -0.15 11.34 -3.41
N LEU A 42 -0.39 10.19 -2.79
CA LEU A 42 -1.10 9.05 -3.38
C LEU A 42 -2.42 8.87 -2.63
N VAL A 43 -3.50 8.67 -3.38
CA VAL A 43 -4.83 8.39 -2.84
C VAL A 43 -5.12 6.91 -3.06
N LEU A 44 -5.28 6.20 -1.95
CA LEU A 44 -5.49 4.76 -1.91
C LEU A 44 -6.74 4.45 -1.07
N PRO A 45 -7.44 3.33 -1.30
CA PRO A 45 -8.49 2.86 -0.42
C PRO A 45 -7.97 2.69 1.02
N LEU A 46 -8.80 3.06 1.99
CA LEU A 46 -8.46 2.86 3.39
C LEU A 46 -8.58 1.38 3.76
N ALA A 47 -7.45 0.75 4.08
CA ALA A 47 -7.43 -0.58 4.69
C ALA A 47 -7.76 -0.48 6.19
N GLY A 48 -9.06 -0.57 6.54
CA GLY A 48 -9.53 -0.39 7.93
C GLY A 48 -8.95 -1.38 8.95
N GLY A 49 -8.46 -2.54 8.49
CA GLY A 49 -7.75 -3.53 9.33
C GLY A 49 -6.29 -3.17 9.63
N GLY A 50 -5.73 -2.15 8.96
CA GLY A 50 -4.31 -1.84 9.01
C GLY A 50 -3.47 -2.85 8.23
N ASN A 51 -2.18 -2.96 8.59
CA ASN A 51 -1.28 -3.92 7.96
C ASN A 51 -1.37 -5.30 8.64
N LEU A 52 -1.14 -6.36 7.86
CA LEU A 52 -1.26 -7.74 8.32
C LEU A 52 -0.22 -8.10 9.41
N ARG A 53 0.98 -7.50 9.37
CA ARG A 53 2.03 -7.72 10.38
C ARG A 53 1.53 -7.31 11.77
N ASN A 54 0.91 -6.15 11.90
CA ASN A 54 0.39 -5.66 13.17
C ASN A 54 -0.76 -6.54 13.65
N ALA A 55 -1.63 -6.99 12.74
CA ALA A 55 -2.71 -7.93 13.10
C ALA A 55 -2.15 -9.25 13.66
N LEU A 56 -1.19 -9.86 12.98
CA LEU A 56 -0.64 -11.17 13.34
C LEU A 56 0.30 -11.12 14.55
N HIS A 57 1.22 -10.17 14.59
CA HIS A 57 2.33 -10.19 15.55
C HIS A 57 2.11 -9.26 16.75
N GLU A 58 1.44 -8.12 16.58
CA GLU A 58 1.29 -7.13 17.65
C GLU A 58 -0.06 -7.30 18.37
N ARG A 59 -1.14 -7.53 17.63
CA ARG A 59 -2.49 -7.74 18.17
C ARG A 59 -2.78 -9.19 18.52
N GLY A 60 -1.89 -10.11 18.12
CA GLY A 60 -2.00 -11.53 18.42
C GLY A 60 -3.20 -12.22 17.74
N TRP A 61 -3.68 -11.70 16.61
CA TRP A 61 -4.75 -12.34 15.86
C TRP A 61 -4.27 -13.70 15.33
N ARG A 62 -5.02 -14.74 15.62
CA ARG A 62 -4.75 -16.12 15.17
C ARG A 62 -5.83 -16.56 14.18
N PRO A 63 -5.65 -16.29 12.87
CA PRO A 63 -6.56 -16.77 11.84
C PRO A 63 -6.64 -18.30 11.79
N SER A 64 -7.78 -18.82 11.32
CA SER A 64 -7.88 -20.24 10.95
C SER A 64 -6.97 -20.56 9.76
N TRP A 65 -6.65 -21.84 9.56
CA TRP A 65 -5.90 -22.29 8.37
C TRP A 65 -6.56 -21.87 7.06
N SER A 66 -7.89 -21.92 6.97
CA SER A 66 -8.62 -21.47 5.78
C SER A 66 -8.43 -19.98 5.51
N GLN A 67 -8.42 -19.14 6.55
CA GLN A 67 -8.16 -17.70 6.40
C GLN A 67 -6.71 -17.43 6.00
N LEU A 68 -5.74 -18.13 6.60
CA LEU A 68 -4.32 -18.02 6.25
C LEU A 68 -4.06 -18.39 4.80
N LEU A 69 -4.55 -19.56 4.39
CA LEU A 69 -4.38 -20.04 3.01
C LEU A 69 -5.11 -19.13 2.03
N GLY A 70 -6.28 -18.60 2.40
CA GLY A 70 -7.02 -17.63 1.59
C GLY A 70 -6.21 -16.35 1.35
N MET A 71 -5.59 -15.78 2.40
CA MET A 71 -4.74 -14.59 2.27
C MET A 71 -3.45 -14.88 1.48
N ALA A 72 -2.85 -16.06 1.64
CA ALA A 72 -1.61 -16.42 0.94
C ALA A 72 -1.81 -16.74 -0.55
N ALA A 73 -3.04 -17.08 -0.95
CA ALA A 73 -3.37 -17.44 -2.33
C ALA A 73 -3.82 -16.24 -3.19
N GLN A 74 -4.00 -15.06 -2.59
CA GLN A 74 -4.30 -13.82 -3.32
C GLN A 74 -3.05 -13.24 -3.98
#